data_AF-A0A1Z5KN62-F1
#
_entry.id   AF-A0A1Z5KN62-F1
#
_cell.length_a   1.000
_cell.length_b   1.000
_cell.length_c   1.000
_cell.angle_alpha   90.00
_cell.angle_beta   90.00
_cell.angle_gamma   90.00
#
_symmetry.space_group_name_H-M   'P 1'
#
loop_
_entity.id
_entity.type
_entity.pdbx_description
1 polymer ?
#
loop_
_entity_poly.entity_id
_entity_poly.type
_entity_poly.pdbx_seq_one_letter_code
_entity_poly.pdbx_strand_id
1 'polypeptide(L)'
;MEQNGDLLELFPAEELSHLQKAFRRAKESDELRMYRLLREPTSLDDIDWKKYRQIVIWRDNATIICICKYAVAQYHEKNVCFKIKGLAGGRTLEGAIYGKDDTKIAETATFFWSLEHPGSSKACLETCVYGFDDERRFDFDFAALTADQLAKILDANPNRRFHFATGTWRPEISSVLATRPYCLNLTLTKSGTDAGGFTFTDEGSAFVNALEQRQSTFG
;
A
#
# COMPACT_ATOMS: atom_id res chain seq x y z
N MET A 1 -2.33 18.57 25.95
CA MET A 1 -1.00 18.50 25.29
C MET A 1 -0.35 17.23 25.78
N GLU A 2 -0.63 16.11 25.12
CA GLU A 2 0.07 14.85 25.38
C GLU A 2 1.49 14.97 24.83
N GLN A 3 2.47 14.53 25.62
CA GLN A 3 3.86 14.48 25.18
C GLN A 3 3.94 13.54 23.96
N ASN A 4 4.30 14.09 22.80
CA ASN A 4 4.61 13.34 21.59
C ASN A 4 5.88 12.51 21.84
N GLY A 5 5.73 11.37 22.52
CA GLY A 5 6.72 10.31 22.48
C GLY A 5 6.93 9.84 21.04
N ASP A 6 8.13 9.35 20.74
CA ASP A 6 8.42 8.80 19.42
C ASP A 6 7.44 7.65 19.12
N LEU A 7 6.77 7.70 17.95
CA LEU A 7 5.83 6.66 17.51
C LEU A 7 6.53 5.35 17.13
N LEU A 8 7.82 5.44 16.81
CA LEU A 8 8.65 4.35 16.33
C LEU A 8 9.81 4.09 17.30
N GLU A 9 9.94 2.84 17.70
CA GLU A 9 11.08 2.36 18.48
C GLU A 9 11.97 1.47 17.61
N LEU A 10 13.27 1.73 17.63
CA LEU A 10 14.26 0.96 16.90
C LEU A 10 14.43 -0.42 17.56
N PHE A 11 14.39 -1.50 16.79
CA PHE A 11 14.84 -2.80 17.26
C PHE A 11 16.36 -2.80 17.40
N PRO A 12 16.92 -3.13 18.57
CA PRO A 12 18.32 -3.51 18.67
C PRO A 12 18.61 -4.70 17.75
N ALA A 13 19.76 -4.71 17.08
CA ALA A 13 20.10 -5.74 16.11
C ALA A 13 20.12 -7.16 16.74
N GLU A 14 20.50 -7.21 18.01
CA GLU A 14 20.57 -8.39 18.83
C GLU A 14 19.18 -8.97 19.15
N GLU A 15 18.18 -8.09 19.29
CA GLU A 15 16.80 -8.43 19.66
C GLU A 15 15.93 -8.84 18.47
N LEU A 16 16.43 -8.69 17.23
CA LEU A 16 15.70 -9.15 16.05
C LEU A 16 15.46 -10.67 16.13
N SER A 17 14.20 -11.04 16.07
CA SER A 17 13.72 -12.43 16.05
C SER A 17 14.22 -13.18 14.81
N HIS A 18 14.18 -14.52 14.87
CA HIS A 18 14.50 -15.35 13.70
C HIS A 18 13.65 -15.03 12.48
N LEU A 19 12.36 -14.68 12.67
CA LEU A 19 11.48 -14.31 11.56
C LEU A 19 11.89 -12.98 10.92
N GLN A 20 12.26 -11.99 11.72
CA GLN A 20 12.75 -10.70 11.24
C GLN A 20 14.08 -10.86 10.49
N LYS A 21 15.01 -11.65 11.03
CA LYS A 21 16.30 -11.97 10.39
C LYS A 21 16.13 -12.81 9.12
N ALA A 22 15.04 -13.57 9.00
CA ALA A 22 14.78 -14.40 7.84
C ALA A 22 14.37 -13.60 6.59
N PHE A 23 13.95 -12.34 6.73
CA PHE A 23 13.73 -11.46 5.58
C PHE A 23 15.06 -11.23 4.85
N ARG A 24 15.17 -11.80 3.65
CA ARG A 24 16.44 -11.81 2.92
C ARG A 24 16.60 -10.51 2.16
N ARG A 25 17.60 -9.73 2.54
CA ARG A 25 17.98 -8.55 1.77
C ARG A 25 18.54 -8.95 0.42
N ALA A 26 18.09 -8.27 -0.62
CA ALA A 26 18.58 -8.46 -1.98
C ALA A 26 19.79 -7.57 -2.32
N LYS A 27 20.06 -6.54 -1.52
CA LYS A 27 21.22 -5.65 -1.66
C LYS A 27 21.91 -5.43 -0.32
N GLU A 28 23.23 -5.43 -0.33
CA GLU A 28 24.07 -4.94 0.77
C GLU A 28 24.12 -3.39 0.76
N SER A 29 22.96 -2.73 0.67
CA SER A 29 22.91 -1.27 0.82
C SER A 29 22.93 -0.87 2.29
N ASP A 30 23.06 0.44 2.54
CA ASP A 30 22.92 1.09 3.85
C ASP A 30 21.94 0.36 4.78
N GLU A 31 22.32 0.25 6.05
CA GLU A 31 21.54 -0.42 7.08
C GLU A 31 20.14 0.22 7.23
N LEU A 32 19.15 -0.27 6.47
CA LEU A 32 17.74 -0.01 6.77
C LEU A 32 17.45 -0.50 8.18
N ARG A 33 17.17 0.45 9.06
CA ARG A 33 16.84 0.19 10.45
C ARG A 33 15.41 -0.31 10.56
N MET A 34 15.22 -1.37 11.33
CA MET A 34 13.91 -1.95 11.58
C MET A 34 13.32 -1.37 12.86
N TYR A 35 12.08 -0.91 12.80
CA TYR A 35 11.35 -0.28 13.90
C TYR A 35 10.08 -1.07 14.20
N ARG A 36 9.58 -0.96 15.43
CA ARG A 36 8.20 -1.27 15.79
C ARG A 36 7.41 -0.01 16.08
N LEU A 37 6.11 -0.09 15.84
CA LEU A 37 5.16 0.94 16.28
C LEU A 37 4.90 0.79 17.78
N LEU A 38 5.08 1.85 18.54
CA LEU A 38 4.74 1.87 19.97
C LEU A 38 3.23 1.98 20.21
N ARG A 39 2.51 2.53 19.23
CA ARG A 39 1.05 2.64 19.17
C ARG A 39 0.63 2.69 17.71
N GLU A 40 -0.64 2.41 17.43
CA GLU A 40 -1.16 2.53 16.07
C GLU A 40 -1.30 4.02 15.68
N PRO A 41 -0.70 4.48 14.57
CA PRO A 41 -0.96 5.81 14.03
C PRO A 41 -2.40 5.90 13.55
N THR A 42 -2.96 7.10 13.67
CA THR A 42 -4.25 7.46 13.10
C THR A 42 -4.07 8.21 11.78
N SER A 43 -2.94 8.89 11.61
CA SER A 43 -2.60 9.70 10.45
C SER A 43 -1.20 9.37 9.93
N LEU A 44 -1.00 9.52 8.62
CA LEU A 44 0.35 9.47 8.04
C LEU A 44 1.25 10.57 8.60
N ASP A 45 0.70 11.69 9.06
CA ASP A 45 1.47 12.79 9.64
C ASP A 45 1.89 12.52 11.11
N ASP A 46 1.39 11.45 11.74
CA ASP A 46 1.85 11.04 13.08
C ASP A 46 3.31 10.56 13.08
N ILE A 47 3.83 10.19 11.90
CA ILE A 47 5.21 9.73 11.71
C ILE A 47 6.06 10.89 11.18
N ASP A 48 7.16 11.21 11.87
CA ASP A 48 8.12 12.20 11.38
C ASP A 48 9.00 11.63 10.24
N TRP A 49 8.44 11.60 9.03
CA TRP A 49 9.18 11.11 7.85
C TRP A 49 10.44 11.91 7.51
N LYS A 50 10.65 13.12 8.09
CA LYS A 50 11.92 13.85 7.89
C LYS A 50 13.04 13.23 8.72
N LYS A 51 12.71 12.79 9.95
CA LYS A 51 13.60 12.02 10.83
C LYS A 51 13.88 10.63 10.26
N TYR A 52 12.86 10.00 9.67
CA TYR A 52 12.91 8.61 9.21
C TYR A 52 13.01 8.49 7.67
N ARG A 53 14.17 8.82 7.10
CA ARG A 53 14.36 8.84 5.63
C ARG A 53 14.35 7.46 4.96
N GLN A 54 14.87 6.45 5.65
CA GLN A 54 14.95 5.07 5.16
C GLN A 54 14.70 4.13 6.33
N ILE A 55 13.50 3.56 6.39
CA ILE A 55 13.09 2.74 7.53
C ILE A 55 12.33 1.51 7.08
N VAL A 56 12.33 0.52 7.96
CA VAL A 56 11.50 -0.68 7.86
C VAL A 56 10.64 -0.73 9.11
N ILE A 57 9.33 -0.82 8.96
CA ILE A 57 8.40 -0.96 10.09
C ILE A 57 7.93 -2.41 10.11
N TRP A 58 8.25 -3.13 11.19
CA TRP A 58 7.76 -4.47 11.45
C TRP A 58 6.29 -4.45 11.89
N ARG A 59 5.50 -5.41 11.41
CA ARG A 59 4.11 -5.64 11.84
C ARG A 59 3.93 -7.04 12.41
N ASP A 60 3.04 -7.17 13.39
CA ASP A 60 2.84 -8.41 14.14
C ASP A 60 2.29 -9.57 13.28
N ASN A 61 1.69 -9.28 12.13
CA ASN A 61 1.29 -10.31 11.16
C ASN A 61 2.47 -10.87 10.33
N ALA A 62 3.72 -10.57 10.70
CA ALA A 62 4.94 -10.97 10.02
C ALA A 62 5.08 -10.40 8.60
N THR A 63 4.71 -9.12 8.45
CA THR A 63 4.99 -8.31 7.27
C THR A 63 5.86 -7.12 7.64
N ILE A 64 6.44 -6.47 6.64
CA ILE A 64 7.19 -5.23 6.83
C ILE A 64 6.73 -4.15 5.86
N ILE A 65 6.72 -2.92 6.34
CA ILE A 65 6.55 -1.71 5.52
C ILE A 65 7.93 -1.11 5.32
N CYS A 66 8.46 -1.19 4.10
CA CYS A 66 9.76 -0.64 3.75
C CYS A 66 9.58 0.71 3.06
N ILE A 67 10.06 1.78 3.68
CA ILE A 67 10.02 3.15 3.15
C ILE A 67 11.44 3.55 2.78
N CYS A 68 11.78 3.47 1.50
CA CYS A 68 13.07 3.94 0.98
C CYS A 68 12.99 4.09 -0.54
N LYS A 69 14.01 4.75 -1.12
CA LYS A 69 14.19 4.73 -2.57
C LYS A 69 14.48 3.29 -3.02
N TYR A 70 13.88 2.86 -4.14
CA TYR A 70 14.03 1.50 -4.64
C TYR A 70 13.55 0.43 -3.67
N ALA A 71 12.50 0.76 -2.87
CA ALA A 71 11.95 -0.16 -1.87
C ALA A 71 11.68 -1.54 -2.45
N VAL A 72 11.18 -1.62 -3.68
CA VAL A 72 10.89 -2.86 -4.43
C VAL A 72 12.01 -3.90 -4.48
N ALA A 73 13.27 -3.47 -4.45
CA ALA A 73 14.43 -4.35 -4.62
C ALA A 73 15.15 -4.63 -3.31
N GLN A 74 14.57 -4.29 -2.16
CA GLN A 74 15.24 -4.42 -0.87
C GLN A 74 15.19 -5.84 -0.33
N TYR A 75 14.08 -6.55 -0.56
CA TYR A 75 13.84 -7.89 -0.04
C TYR A 75 13.43 -8.87 -1.15
N HIS A 76 13.66 -10.16 -0.93
CA HIS A 76 13.32 -11.23 -1.88
C HIS A 76 11.87 -11.70 -1.78
N GLU A 77 11.19 -11.35 -0.68
CA GLU A 77 9.82 -11.72 -0.41
C GLU A 77 8.84 -11.06 -1.40
N LYS A 78 7.64 -11.64 -1.48
CA LYS A 78 6.52 -11.04 -2.22
C LYS A 78 6.24 -9.64 -1.68
N ASN A 79 5.82 -8.74 -2.55
CA ASN A 79 5.51 -7.38 -2.14
C ASN A 79 4.51 -6.67 -3.03
N VAL A 80 3.88 -5.66 -2.44
CA VAL A 80 3.14 -4.62 -3.16
C VAL A 80 3.87 -3.29 -3.01
N CYS A 81 4.18 -2.67 -4.14
CA CYS A 81 4.84 -1.37 -4.20
C CYS A 81 3.82 -0.24 -4.26
N PHE A 82 4.16 0.88 -3.64
CA PHE A 82 3.27 2.03 -3.59
C PHE A 82 4.02 3.37 -3.57
N LYS A 83 3.30 4.41 -3.99
CA LYS A 83 3.64 5.81 -3.76
C LYS A 83 2.45 6.54 -3.15
N ILE A 84 2.69 7.32 -2.10
CA ILE A 84 1.71 8.25 -1.54
C ILE A 84 2.23 9.66 -1.78
N LYS A 85 1.58 10.39 -2.69
CA LYS A 85 1.94 11.76 -3.10
C LYS A 85 1.03 12.77 -2.40
N GLY A 86 1.50 14.01 -2.34
CA GLY A 86 0.71 15.16 -1.86
C GLY A 86 0.65 15.28 -0.34
N LEU A 87 1.60 14.67 0.37
CA LEU A 87 1.73 14.77 1.83
C LEU A 87 2.13 16.19 2.26
N ALA A 88 1.93 16.49 3.55
CA ALA A 88 2.34 17.74 4.15
C ALA A 88 3.81 18.09 3.79
N GLY A 89 4.00 19.31 3.29
CA GLY A 89 5.30 19.79 2.78
C GLY A 89 5.65 19.31 1.37
N GLY A 90 4.69 18.84 0.57
CA GLY A 90 4.91 18.38 -0.81
C GLY A 90 5.65 17.05 -0.90
N ARG A 91 5.67 16.28 0.20
CA ARG A 91 6.42 15.02 0.28
C ARG A 91 5.73 13.93 -0.53
N THR A 92 6.54 12.99 -1.02
CA THR A 92 6.09 11.72 -1.58
C THR A 92 6.72 10.61 -0.76
N LEU A 93 5.89 9.72 -0.22
CA LEU A 93 6.37 8.45 0.34
C LEU A 93 6.40 7.43 -0.78
N GLU A 94 7.52 6.74 -0.88
CA GLU A 94 7.73 5.62 -1.78
C GLU A 94 8.13 4.42 -0.92
N GLY A 95 7.50 3.28 -1.20
CA GLY A 95 7.71 2.10 -0.38
C GLY A 95 7.21 0.82 -1.00
N ALA A 96 7.45 -0.26 -0.27
CA ALA A 96 6.94 -1.59 -0.57
C ALA A 96 6.53 -2.28 0.73
N ILE A 97 5.43 -3.03 0.68
CA ILE A 97 5.00 -3.88 1.79
C ILE A 97 5.37 -5.32 1.43
N TYR A 98 6.18 -5.95 2.28
CA TYR A 98 6.66 -7.30 2.04
C TYR A 98 6.02 -8.32 2.98
N GLY A 99 5.86 -9.54 2.48
CA GLY A 99 5.37 -10.68 3.24
C GLY A 99 5.51 -11.98 2.47
N LYS A 100 5.16 -13.10 3.14
CA LYS A 100 5.14 -14.42 2.51
C LYS A 100 3.78 -14.79 1.90
N ASP A 101 2.74 -14.06 2.29
CA ASP A 101 1.34 -14.37 2.02
C ASP A 101 0.61 -13.10 1.57
N ASP A 102 -0.14 -13.19 0.48
CA ASP A 102 -0.80 -12.02 -0.12
C ASP A 102 -1.93 -11.48 0.77
N THR A 103 -2.61 -12.33 1.56
CA THR A 103 -3.63 -11.89 2.52
C THR A 103 -3.01 -11.02 3.61
N LYS A 104 -1.86 -11.43 4.15
CA LYS A 104 -1.13 -10.65 5.17
C LYS A 104 -0.59 -9.34 4.61
N ILE A 105 -0.09 -9.36 3.38
CA ILE A 105 0.32 -8.13 2.69
C ILE A 105 -0.88 -7.20 2.51
N ALA A 106 -2.04 -7.73 2.10
CA ALA A 106 -3.28 -6.98 1.92
C ALA A 106 -3.80 -6.38 3.24
N GLU A 107 -3.70 -7.10 4.37
CA GLU A 107 -4.02 -6.57 5.70
C GLU A 107 -3.14 -5.37 6.06
N THR A 108 -1.83 -5.49 5.84
CA THR A 108 -0.87 -4.41 6.15
C THR A 108 -1.02 -3.22 5.21
N ALA A 109 -1.30 -3.48 3.92
CA ALA A 109 -1.63 -2.45 2.94
C ALA A 109 -2.92 -1.73 3.35
N THR A 110 -3.96 -2.47 3.75
CA THR A 110 -5.21 -1.90 4.25
C THR A 110 -4.96 -1.00 5.44
N PHE A 111 -4.21 -1.48 6.44
CA PHE A 111 -3.85 -0.70 7.60
C PHE A 111 -3.14 0.61 7.20
N PHE A 112 -2.06 0.51 6.43
CA PHE A 112 -1.19 1.65 6.14
C PHE A 112 -1.82 2.64 5.16
N TRP A 113 -2.50 2.16 4.12
CA TRP A 113 -3.14 3.00 3.10
C TRP A 113 -4.41 3.68 3.61
N SER A 114 -5.06 3.12 4.64
CA SER A 114 -6.22 3.73 5.30
C SER A 114 -5.86 4.75 6.38
N LEU A 115 -4.57 4.98 6.66
CA LEU A 115 -4.19 6.06 7.56
C LEU A 115 -4.69 7.40 7.02
N GLU A 116 -5.23 8.22 7.93
CA GLU A 116 -5.74 9.53 7.57
C GLU A 116 -4.62 10.35 6.94
N HIS A 117 -5.00 11.11 5.93
CA HIS A 117 -4.11 12.05 5.30
C HIS A 117 -4.83 13.41 5.24
N PRO A 118 -4.54 14.33 6.17
CA PRO A 118 -5.23 15.62 6.26
C PRO A 118 -4.90 16.59 5.10
N GLY A 119 -4.28 16.14 4.00
CA GLY A 119 -3.57 16.99 3.07
C GLY A 119 -3.99 16.90 1.60
N SER A 120 -4.75 17.91 1.17
CA SER A 120 -4.93 18.36 -0.22
C SER A 120 -5.73 17.46 -1.17
N SER A 121 -6.54 18.11 -2.01
CA SER A 121 -7.18 17.52 -3.20
C SER A 121 -6.19 16.91 -4.22
N LYS A 122 -4.88 17.03 -3.97
CA LYS A 122 -3.82 16.48 -4.82
C LYS A 122 -3.28 15.14 -4.31
N ALA A 123 -3.68 14.70 -3.11
CA ALA A 123 -3.27 13.43 -2.53
C ALA A 123 -3.51 12.28 -3.53
N CYS A 124 -2.53 11.39 -3.66
CA CYS A 124 -2.63 10.24 -4.56
C CYS A 124 -1.97 9.01 -3.93
N LEU A 125 -2.67 7.89 -3.91
CA LEU A 125 -2.11 6.56 -3.70
C LEU A 125 -1.97 5.89 -5.06
N GLU A 126 -0.74 5.56 -5.42
CA GLU A 126 -0.40 4.86 -6.67
C GLU A 126 0.22 3.52 -6.32
N THR A 127 -0.33 2.42 -6.85
CA THR A 127 0.36 1.13 -6.84
C THR A 127 1.22 1.05 -8.09
N CYS A 128 2.52 0.80 -7.92
CA CYS A 128 3.48 0.82 -9.01
C CYS A 128 3.94 -0.59 -9.33
N VAL A 129 4.05 -0.92 -10.63
CA VAL A 129 4.87 -2.04 -11.09
C VAL A 129 6.23 -1.44 -11.46
N TYR A 130 7.23 -1.65 -10.62
CA TYR A 130 8.60 -1.33 -11.03
C TYR A 130 9.11 -2.47 -11.90
N GLY A 131 9.09 -2.25 -13.22
CA GLY A 131 9.87 -3.06 -14.15
C GLY A 131 11.34 -2.74 -13.96
N PHE A 132 12.01 -3.41 -13.02
CA PHE A 132 13.44 -3.60 -13.16
C PHE A 132 13.62 -4.83 -14.05
N ASP A 133 14.55 -4.75 -15.01
CA ASP A 133 14.88 -5.76 -16.04
C ASP A 133 15.26 -7.17 -15.50
N ASP A 134 15.13 -7.42 -14.21
CA ASP A 134 15.41 -8.72 -13.62
C ASP A 134 14.12 -9.53 -13.50
N GLU A 135 14.24 -10.83 -13.77
CA GLU A 135 13.25 -11.92 -13.77
C GLU A 135 12.34 -12.05 -12.53
N ARG A 136 12.41 -11.12 -11.58
CA ARG A 136 11.56 -11.06 -10.39
C ARG A 136 10.20 -10.53 -10.76
N ARG A 137 9.28 -11.46 -11.02
CA ARG A 137 7.86 -11.13 -11.04
C ARG A 137 7.40 -10.75 -9.64
N PHE A 138 6.90 -9.54 -9.51
CA PHE A 138 6.32 -9.03 -8.28
C PHE A 138 4.87 -9.51 -8.20
N ASP A 139 4.69 -10.73 -7.70
CA ASP A 139 3.44 -11.50 -7.79
C ASP A 139 2.43 -11.18 -6.67
N PHE A 140 2.33 -9.93 -6.22
CA PHE A 140 1.22 -9.60 -5.31
C PHE A 140 -0.09 -9.66 -6.08
N ASP A 141 -0.94 -10.61 -5.71
CA ASP A 141 -2.27 -10.76 -6.29
C ASP A 141 -3.25 -9.81 -5.60
N PHE A 142 -3.69 -8.78 -6.33
CA PHE A 142 -4.72 -7.86 -5.83
C PHE A 142 -6.06 -8.54 -5.54
N ALA A 143 -6.31 -9.76 -6.03
CA ALA A 143 -7.45 -10.56 -5.64
C ALA A 143 -7.43 -10.92 -4.14
N ALA A 144 -6.26 -10.84 -3.48
CA ALA A 144 -6.10 -11.07 -2.04
C ALA A 144 -6.79 -10.00 -1.18
N LEU A 145 -7.09 -8.81 -1.71
CA LEU A 145 -7.91 -7.83 -1.01
C LEU A 145 -9.34 -8.36 -0.84
N THR A 146 -9.93 -8.12 0.32
CA THR A 146 -11.37 -8.30 0.53
C THR A 146 -12.14 -7.04 0.13
N ALA A 147 -13.45 -7.18 -0.09
CA ALA A 147 -14.34 -6.05 -0.33
C ALA A 147 -14.27 -5.00 0.79
N ASP A 148 -14.28 -5.45 2.05
CA ASP A 148 -14.19 -4.58 3.23
C ASP A 148 -12.83 -3.87 3.34
N GLN A 149 -11.75 -4.56 3.00
CA GLN A 149 -10.40 -3.98 2.98
C GLN A 149 -10.30 -2.86 1.94
N LEU A 150 -10.78 -3.10 0.72
CA LEU A 150 -10.81 -2.07 -0.32
C LEU A 150 -11.72 -0.90 0.08
N ALA A 151 -12.93 -1.19 0.59
CA ALA A 151 -13.85 -0.16 1.05
C ALA A 151 -13.19 0.73 2.11
N LYS A 152 -12.51 0.12 3.09
CA LYS A 152 -11.77 0.86 4.14
C LYS A 152 -10.69 1.78 3.57
N ILE A 153 -9.92 1.31 2.58
CA ILE A 153 -8.88 2.12 1.91
C ILE A 153 -9.49 3.34 1.22
N LEU A 154 -10.62 3.17 0.53
CA LEU A 154 -11.31 4.24 -0.19
C LEU A 154 -11.99 5.21 0.79
N ASP A 155 -12.73 4.68 1.76
CA ASP A 155 -13.56 5.44 2.70
C ASP A 155 -12.71 6.26 3.68
N ALA A 156 -11.49 5.81 4.01
CA ALA A 156 -10.60 6.55 4.89
C ALA A 156 -10.14 7.89 4.31
N ASN A 157 -10.08 8.02 2.98
CA ASN A 157 -9.61 9.23 2.32
C ASN A 157 -10.43 9.53 1.04
N PRO A 158 -11.70 9.97 1.16
CA PRO A 158 -12.63 10.04 0.03
C PRO A 158 -12.19 10.98 -1.12
N ASN A 159 -11.39 12.00 -0.81
CA ASN A 159 -10.88 12.96 -1.80
C ASN A 159 -9.53 12.55 -2.42
N ARG A 160 -8.96 11.42 -2.01
CA ARG A 160 -7.68 10.93 -2.52
C ARG A 160 -7.85 10.33 -3.90
N ARG A 161 -6.86 10.57 -4.76
CA ARG A 161 -6.78 9.89 -6.06
C ARG A 161 -6.18 8.50 -5.89
N PHE A 162 -6.74 7.52 -6.57
CA PHE A 162 -6.27 6.15 -6.55
C PHE A 162 -5.83 5.76 -7.96
N HIS A 163 -4.58 5.34 -8.10
CA HIS A 163 -4.05 4.83 -9.35
C HIS A 163 -3.57 3.40 -9.14
N PHE A 164 -4.31 2.44 -9.69
CA PHE A 164 -3.93 1.04 -9.67
C PHE A 164 -3.34 0.64 -11.03
N ALA A 165 -2.04 0.34 -11.06
CA ALA A 165 -1.34 0.03 -12.31
C ALA A 165 -1.45 -1.44 -12.75
N THR A 166 -1.79 -2.33 -11.83
CA THR A 166 -1.92 -3.77 -12.07
C THR A 166 -2.92 -4.38 -11.09
N GLY A 167 -3.30 -5.63 -11.35
CA GLY A 167 -4.12 -6.45 -10.47
C GLY A 167 -5.22 -7.20 -11.21
N THR A 168 -5.60 -8.33 -10.63
CA THR A 168 -6.75 -9.12 -11.08
C THR A 168 -7.85 -8.95 -10.05
N TRP A 169 -8.95 -8.30 -10.43
CA TRP A 169 -10.01 -7.94 -9.50
C TRP A 169 -11.19 -8.90 -9.63
N ARG A 170 -11.61 -9.44 -8.49
CA ARG A 170 -12.79 -10.29 -8.36
C ARG A 170 -14.08 -9.47 -8.43
N PRO A 171 -15.23 -10.08 -8.77
CA PRO A 171 -16.51 -9.39 -8.89
C PRO A 171 -16.92 -8.63 -7.62
N GLU A 172 -16.59 -9.17 -6.45
CA GLU A 172 -16.92 -8.55 -5.17
C GLU A 172 -16.13 -7.25 -4.96
N ILE A 173 -14.85 -7.24 -5.35
CA ILE A 173 -13.97 -6.07 -5.23
C ILE A 173 -14.38 -4.99 -6.24
N SER A 174 -14.70 -5.39 -7.48
CA SER A 174 -15.13 -4.45 -8.51
C SER A 174 -16.48 -3.80 -8.16
N SER A 175 -17.40 -4.55 -7.57
CA SER A 175 -18.68 -4.02 -7.06
C SER A 175 -18.49 -2.95 -5.97
N VAL A 176 -17.45 -3.04 -5.13
CA VAL A 176 -17.16 -2.02 -4.11
C VAL A 176 -16.91 -0.65 -4.73
N LEU A 177 -16.19 -0.59 -5.86
CA LEU A 177 -15.94 0.67 -6.57
C LEU A 177 -17.25 1.30 -7.03
N ALA A 178 -18.08 0.51 -7.70
CA ALA A 178 -19.34 0.98 -8.28
C ALA A 178 -20.34 1.45 -7.22
N THR A 179 -20.29 0.88 -6.00
CA THR A 179 -21.29 1.10 -4.96
C THR A 179 -20.92 2.16 -3.90
N ARG A 180 -19.69 2.70 -3.89
CA ARG A 180 -19.34 3.76 -2.91
C ARG A 180 -20.26 4.98 -3.08
N PRO A 181 -20.80 5.58 -2.02
CA PRO A 181 -21.82 6.64 -2.13
C PRO A 181 -21.26 8.01 -2.58
N TYR A 182 -19.96 8.11 -2.86
CA TYR A 182 -19.25 9.32 -3.27
C TYR A 182 -18.52 9.11 -4.60
N CYS A 183 -18.08 10.20 -5.22
CA CYS A 183 -17.26 10.20 -6.43
C CYS A 183 -15.86 9.65 -6.13
N LEU A 184 -15.41 8.67 -6.91
CA LEU A 184 -14.08 8.09 -6.80
C LEU A 184 -13.17 8.67 -7.86
N ASN A 185 -12.05 9.28 -7.45
CA ASN A 185 -11.00 9.69 -8.38
C ASN A 185 -10.06 8.50 -8.64
N LEU A 186 -10.52 7.59 -9.49
CA LEU A 186 -9.88 6.31 -9.77
C LEU A 186 -9.28 6.30 -11.18
N THR A 187 -8.05 5.82 -11.29
CA THR A 187 -7.41 5.49 -12.56
C THR A 187 -6.96 4.03 -12.53
N LEU A 188 -7.52 3.22 -13.44
CA LEU A 188 -7.11 1.85 -13.68
C LEU A 188 -6.32 1.85 -14.99
N THR A 189 -5.04 1.46 -14.94
CA THR A 189 -4.19 1.49 -16.14
C THR A 189 -3.70 0.10 -16.52
N LYS A 190 -3.41 -0.08 -17.81
CA LYS A 190 -2.56 -1.18 -18.26
C LYS A 190 -1.12 -0.89 -17.81
N SER A 191 -0.45 -1.89 -17.25
CA SER A 191 1.01 -1.81 -17.03
C SER A 191 1.69 -1.54 -18.37
N GLY A 192 2.62 -0.59 -18.42
CA GLY A 192 3.40 -0.28 -19.63
C GLY A 192 4.41 -1.38 -20.01
N THR A 193 4.40 -2.49 -19.28
CA THR A 193 5.27 -3.66 -19.47
C THR A 193 4.43 -4.87 -19.91
N ASP A 194 5.06 -5.91 -20.43
CA ASP A 194 4.41 -7.17 -20.81
C ASP A 194 3.77 -7.92 -19.62
N ALA A 195 3.92 -7.42 -18.39
CA ALA A 195 3.47 -8.02 -17.14
C ALA A 195 1.95 -8.04 -16.91
N GLY A 196 1.14 -7.89 -17.95
CA GLY A 196 -0.32 -7.84 -17.85
C GLY A 196 -0.82 -6.51 -17.29
N GLY A 197 -1.96 -6.05 -17.81
CA GLY A 197 -2.65 -4.88 -17.27
C GLY A 197 -3.50 -5.21 -16.06
N PHE A 198 -4.13 -4.18 -15.51
CA PHE A 198 -5.31 -4.38 -14.69
C PHE A 198 -6.37 -5.19 -15.45
N THR A 199 -6.96 -6.19 -14.80
CA THR A 199 -8.04 -7.01 -15.36
C THR A 199 -9.13 -7.31 -14.34
N PHE A 200 -10.36 -7.47 -14.83
CA PHE A 200 -11.47 -8.03 -14.04
C PHE A 200 -11.63 -9.51 -14.39
N THR A 201 -11.82 -10.37 -13.40
CA THR A 201 -11.99 -11.82 -13.63
C THR A 201 -13.29 -12.15 -14.37
N ASP A 202 -14.28 -11.26 -14.31
CA ASP A 202 -15.60 -11.37 -14.93
C ASP A 202 -15.78 -10.39 -16.09
N GLU A 203 -14.67 -9.93 -16.66
CA GLU A 203 -14.64 -8.96 -17.77
C GLU A 203 -15.31 -7.61 -17.41
N GLY A 204 -15.51 -7.34 -16.12
CA GLY A 204 -16.11 -6.09 -15.61
C GLY A 204 -17.62 -6.13 -15.46
N SER A 205 -18.25 -7.29 -15.66
CA SER A 205 -19.71 -7.45 -15.61
C SER A 205 -20.31 -7.00 -14.27
N ALA A 206 -19.73 -7.40 -13.14
CA ALA A 206 -20.23 -7.01 -11.82
C ALA A 206 -20.07 -5.51 -11.56
N PHE A 207 -18.98 -4.89 -12.03
CA PHE A 207 -18.79 -3.44 -11.94
C PHE A 207 -19.88 -2.68 -12.71
N VAL A 208 -20.13 -3.06 -13.96
CA VAL A 208 -21.17 -2.44 -14.80
C VAL A 208 -22.56 -2.65 -14.21
N ASN A 209 -22.90 -3.88 -13.82
CA ASN A 209 -24.19 -4.18 -13.20
C ASN A 209 -24.41 -3.37 -11.92
N ALA A 210 -23.39 -3.24 -11.07
CA ALA A 210 -23.48 -2.45 -9.85
C ALA A 210 -23.61 -0.94 -10.14
N LEU A 211 -22.97 -0.43 -11.21
CA LEU A 211 -23.14 0.95 -11.66
C LEU A 211 -24.55 1.23 -12.18
N GLU A 212 -25.16 0.31 -12.92
CA GLU A 212 -26.54 0.47 -13.42
C GLU A 212 -27.56 0.60 -12.29
N GLN A 213 -27.32 -0.06 -11.15
CA GLN A 213 -28.21 0.03 -9.98
C GLN A 213 -27.98 1.30 -9.15
N ARG A 214 -26.88 2.02 -9.40
CA ARG A 214 -26.48 3.19 -8.62
C ARG A 214 -27.39 4.38 -8.93
N GLN A 215 -27.88 5.04 -7.87
CA GLN A 215 -28.73 6.23 -7.99
C GLN A 215 -27.95 7.56 -7.94
N SER A 216 -26.69 7.54 -7.48
CA SER A 216 -25.81 8.70 -7.43
C SER A 216 -24.83 8.73 -8.60
N THR A 217 -24.24 9.89 -8.89
CA THR A 217 -23.18 10.01 -9.90
C THR A 217 -21.95 9.18 -9.52
N PHE A 218 -21.30 8.59 -10.51
CA PHE A 218 -20.02 7.89 -10.38
C PHE A 218 -18.92 8.68 -11.07
N GLY A 219 -17.76 8.81 -10.42
CA GLY A 219 -16.54 9.45 -10.98
C GLY A 219 -16.60 10.96 -10.96
#